data_AF-A0A7X9GU84-F1
#
_entry.id   AF-A0A7X9GU84-F1
#
_cell.length_a   1.000
_cell.length_b   1.000
_cell.length_c   1.000
_cell.angle_alpha   90.00
_cell.angle_beta   90.00
_cell.angle_gamma   90.00
#
_symmetry.space_group_name_H-M   'P 1'
#
loop_
_entity.id
_entity.type
_entity.pdbx_description
1 polymer ?
#
loop_
_entity_poly.entity_id
_entity_poly.type
_entity_poly.pdbx_seq_one_letter_code
_entity_poly.pdbx_strand_id
1 'polypeptide(L)'
;MDKLQPPTPAEEITPAEPVEQISDDDAVSVLPDLPAEQQQELEQRADAWVDQVSGLNPHSQEFTAQVNALGAVARRTFERTSQTSSRFMQQSLRESKEKGNAQASVAKSLSELRTTMEDLAPKDETFAEKALSFLPGRNLAKRYFRNFESNQDQLDQVLGALSRGQEMLQKDNAELSVERRGLWEDLGALQKAAYLLNLLDDRTVRRAEQLRAEGKAQDADAMERDVLFAVRQRRQDVATQIAVTVQAYLSMGLIEDNNTKLQQGVERARTTTVTALRTAVITAQA
;
A
#
# COMPACT_ATOMS: atom_id res chain seq x y z
N MET A 1 -36.61 29.95 -12.53
CA MET A 1 -36.14 28.74 -11.82
C MET A 1 -35.16 28.06 -12.75
N ASP A 2 -33.90 27.97 -12.35
CA ASP A 2 -32.92 27.17 -13.08
C ASP A 2 -33.42 25.73 -13.18
N LYS A 3 -33.31 25.16 -14.38
CA LYS A 3 -33.78 23.80 -14.65
C LYS A 3 -32.84 22.84 -13.93
N LEU A 4 -33.41 21.94 -13.13
CA LEU A 4 -32.67 20.84 -12.50
C LEU A 4 -31.98 20.03 -13.59
N GLN A 5 -30.66 19.95 -13.53
CA GLN A 5 -29.88 19.04 -14.37
C GLN A 5 -29.98 17.62 -13.80
N PRO A 6 -29.99 16.57 -14.64
CA PRO A 6 -29.95 15.20 -14.16
C PRO A 6 -28.66 14.97 -13.37
N PRO A 7 -28.69 14.19 -12.27
CA PRO A 7 -27.48 13.86 -11.52
C PRO A 7 -26.51 13.14 -12.44
N THR A 8 -25.25 13.60 -12.44
CA THR A 8 -24.14 12.90 -13.10
C THR A 8 -24.14 11.44 -12.66
N PRO A 9 -24.07 10.45 -13.58
CA PRO A 9 -23.92 9.05 -13.21
C PRO A 9 -22.76 8.92 -12.22
N ALA A 10 -22.97 8.21 -11.11
CA ALA A 10 -21.90 7.99 -10.14
C ALA A 10 -20.71 7.35 -10.86
N GLU A 11 -19.52 7.94 -10.72
CA GLU A 11 -18.29 7.33 -11.23
C GLU A 11 -18.20 5.89 -10.75
N GLU A 12 -18.04 4.98 -11.71
CA GLU A 12 -17.85 3.57 -11.43
C GLU A 12 -16.58 3.40 -10.62
N ILE A 13 -16.65 2.65 -9.51
CA ILE A 13 -15.51 2.43 -8.63
C ILE A 13 -14.54 1.51 -9.37
N THR A 14 -13.60 2.07 -10.12
CA THR A 14 -12.57 1.31 -10.81
C THR A 14 -11.42 1.00 -9.85
N PRO A 15 -11.01 -0.29 -9.73
CA PRO A 15 -9.80 -0.65 -8.99
C PRO A 15 -8.58 0.13 -9.48
N ALA A 16 -7.68 0.51 -8.57
CA ALA A 16 -6.40 1.08 -8.96
C ALA A 16 -5.57 0.07 -9.78
N GLU A 17 -4.76 0.58 -10.71
CA GLU A 17 -3.84 -0.24 -11.51
C GLU A 17 -2.80 -0.92 -10.60
N PRO A 18 -2.38 -2.17 -10.88
CA PRO A 18 -1.36 -2.85 -10.10
C PRO A 18 -0.04 -2.08 -10.08
N VAL A 19 0.66 -2.09 -8.93
CA VAL A 19 2.01 -1.50 -8.85
C VAL A 19 2.96 -2.28 -9.76
N GLU A 20 3.67 -1.59 -10.65
CA GLU A 20 4.78 -2.18 -11.39
C GLU A 20 5.90 -2.61 -10.44
N GLN A 21 6.54 -3.75 -10.71
CA GLN A 21 7.65 -4.22 -9.89
C GLN A 21 8.86 -3.33 -10.11
N ILE A 22 9.40 -2.79 -9.03
CA ILE A 22 10.61 -1.96 -9.06
C ILE A 22 11.84 -2.87 -9.04
N SER A 23 12.78 -2.62 -9.96
CA SER A 23 14.05 -3.33 -9.98
C SER A 23 14.96 -2.91 -8.83
N ASP A 24 15.89 -3.78 -8.42
CA ASP A 24 16.85 -3.48 -7.35
C ASP A 24 17.68 -2.22 -7.63
N ASP A 25 18.03 -1.98 -8.90
CA ASP A 25 18.83 -0.84 -9.32
C ASP A 25 18.01 0.47 -9.29
N ASP A 26 16.71 0.40 -9.62
CA ASP A 26 15.83 1.57 -9.62
C ASP A 26 15.33 1.93 -8.21
N ALA A 27 15.26 0.97 -7.28
CA ALA A 27 14.64 1.14 -5.98
C ALA A 27 15.32 2.17 -5.08
N VAL A 28 16.62 2.40 -5.25
CA VAL A 28 17.34 3.45 -4.51
C VAL A 28 17.02 4.83 -5.09
N SER A 29 16.82 4.93 -6.41
CA SER A 29 16.60 6.19 -7.11
C SER A 29 15.23 6.82 -6.85
N VAL A 30 14.25 6.02 -6.43
CA VAL A 30 12.90 6.51 -6.08
C VAL A 30 12.82 7.15 -4.69
N LEU A 31 13.87 7.01 -3.87
CA LEU A 31 13.94 7.61 -2.54
C LEU A 31 14.44 9.06 -2.63
N PRO A 32 13.89 9.98 -1.82
CA PRO A 32 14.34 11.37 -1.80
C PRO A 32 15.78 11.47 -1.30
N ASP A 33 16.59 12.39 -1.84
CA ASP A 33 17.98 12.55 -1.43
C ASP A 33 18.13 12.77 0.09
N LEU A 34 19.22 12.23 0.64
CA LEU A 34 19.58 12.47 2.05
C LEU A 34 19.91 13.96 2.27
N PRO A 35 19.54 14.55 3.41
CA PRO A 35 19.96 15.91 3.75
C PRO A 35 21.49 16.05 3.74
N ALA A 36 22.00 17.20 3.28
CA ALA A 36 23.45 17.45 3.13
C ALA A 36 24.25 17.21 4.43
N GLU A 37 23.69 17.57 5.59
CA GLU A 37 24.30 17.32 6.90
C GLU A 37 24.51 15.82 7.17
N GLN A 38 23.53 14.98 6.79
CA GLN A 38 23.64 13.53 6.95
C GLN A 38 24.62 12.92 5.95
N GLN A 39 24.67 13.44 4.72
CA GLN A 39 25.68 13.03 3.74
C GLN A 39 27.09 13.28 4.28
N GLN A 40 27.34 14.49 4.81
CA GLN A 40 28.62 14.85 5.39
C GLN A 40 29.01 14.00 6.61
N GLU A 41 28.06 13.65 7.48
CA GLU A 41 28.30 12.74 8.61
C GLU A 41 28.72 11.35 8.11
N LEU A 42 28.01 10.78 7.13
CA LEU A 42 28.30 9.47 6.55
C LEU A 42 29.65 9.48 5.80
N GLU A 43 29.98 10.59 5.16
CA GLU A 43 31.29 10.81 4.56
C GLU A 43 32.38 10.68 5.61
N GLN A 44 32.35 11.49 6.68
CA GLN A 44 33.37 11.43 7.74
C GLN A 44 33.49 10.04 8.35
N ARG A 45 32.37 9.35 8.57
CA ARG A 45 32.34 8.00 9.14
C ARG A 45 33.01 6.97 8.24
N ALA A 46 32.76 7.01 6.94
CA ALA A 46 33.39 6.06 6.03
C ALA A 46 34.88 6.40 5.75
N ASP A 47 35.29 7.67 5.77
CA ASP A 47 36.73 8.03 5.76
C ASP A 47 37.43 7.43 6.99
N ALA A 48 36.92 7.73 8.18
CA ALA A 48 37.51 7.26 9.44
C ALA A 48 37.58 5.72 9.52
N TRP A 49 36.54 5.03 9.05
CA TRP A 49 36.52 3.57 9.06
C TRP A 49 37.53 2.97 8.08
N VAL A 50 37.63 3.49 6.85
CA VAL A 50 38.61 2.98 5.87
C VAL A 50 40.03 3.25 6.34
N ASP A 51 40.30 4.43 6.91
CA ASP A 51 41.60 4.76 7.50
C ASP A 51 41.96 3.79 8.61
N GLN A 52 41.02 3.52 9.53
CA GLN A 52 41.20 2.55 10.61
C GLN A 52 41.53 1.16 10.06
N VAL A 53 40.69 0.61 9.17
CA VAL A 53 40.83 -0.76 8.66
C VAL A 53 42.12 -0.92 7.85
N SER A 54 42.50 0.08 7.06
CA SER A 54 43.73 0.07 6.27
C SER A 54 45.01 0.13 7.11
N GLY A 55 44.91 0.52 8.38
CA GLY A 55 46.02 0.52 9.33
C GLY A 55 46.17 -0.80 10.09
N LEU A 56 45.21 -1.72 9.99
CA LEU A 56 45.25 -3.01 10.68
C LEU A 56 46.07 -4.04 9.90
N ASN A 57 46.65 -5.00 10.62
CA ASN A 57 47.26 -6.16 9.98
C ASN A 57 46.16 -7.04 9.35
N PRO A 58 46.21 -7.35 8.04
CA PRO A 58 45.22 -8.18 7.36
C PRO A 58 44.98 -9.56 7.97
N HIS A 59 45.99 -10.13 8.64
CA HIS A 59 45.91 -11.44 9.28
C HIS A 59 45.46 -11.37 10.75
N SER A 60 45.14 -10.18 11.25
CA SER A 60 44.67 -10.00 12.63
C SER A 60 43.19 -10.36 12.79
N GLN A 61 42.84 -10.79 14.01
CA GLN A 61 41.44 -10.97 14.38
C GLN A 61 40.66 -9.65 14.33
N GLU A 62 41.33 -8.52 14.60
CA GLU A 62 40.70 -7.19 14.56
C GLU A 62 40.27 -6.81 13.15
N PHE A 63 41.13 -7.00 12.15
CA PHE A 63 40.77 -6.79 10.74
C PHE A 63 39.58 -7.66 10.33
N THR A 64 39.63 -8.95 10.66
CA THR A 64 38.53 -9.89 10.39
C THR A 64 37.22 -9.45 11.05
N ALA A 65 37.28 -8.95 12.30
CA ALA A 65 36.11 -8.44 13.00
C ALA A 65 35.52 -7.19 12.33
N GLN A 66 36.35 -6.28 11.83
CA GLN A 66 35.90 -5.10 11.09
C GLN A 66 35.22 -5.46 9.77
N VAL A 67 35.80 -6.38 8.99
CA VAL A 67 35.20 -6.88 7.75
C VAL A 67 33.84 -7.54 8.04
N ASN A 68 33.78 -8.39 9.06
CA ASN A 68 32.52 -9.04 9.45
C ASN A 68 31.46 -8.05 9.96
N ALA A 69 31.87 -6.93 10.55
CA ALA A 69 30.96 -5.89 11.00
C ALA A 69 30.21 -5.20 9.84
N LEU A 70 30.76 -5.21 8.61
CA LEU A 70 30.04 -4.75 7.41
C LEU A 70 28.74 -5.54 7.20
N GLY A 71 28.76 -6.85 7.47
CA GLY A 71 27.58 -7.71 7.45
C GLY A 71 26.46 -7.25 8.39
N ALA A 72 26.81 -6.52 9.45
CA ALA A 72 25.85 -6.02 10.43
C ALA A 72 25.25 -4.64 10.08
N VAL A 73 25.77 -3.95 9.05
CA VAL A 73 25.23 -2.66 8.59
C VAL A 73 23.74 -2.82 8.27
N ALA A 74 22.89 -2.01 8.88
CA ALA A 74 21.42 -2.07 8.76
C ALA A 74 20.75 -3.39 9.19
N ARG A 75 21.43 -4.28 9.93
CA ARG A 75 20.87 -5.59 10.34
C ARG A 75 19.54 -5.48 11.09
N ARG A 76 19.42 -4.54 12.03
CA ARG A 76 18.16 -4.31 12.77
C ARG A 76 17.01 -3.90 11.83
N THR A 77 17.31 -3.13 10.80
CA THR A 77 16.34 -2.70 9.79
C THR A 77 15.89 -3.89 8.93
N PHE A 78 16.80 -4.80 8.59
CA PHE A 78 16.46 -6.07 7.91
C PHE A 78 15.52 -6.92 8.78
N GLU A 79 15.82 -7.03 10.08
CA GLU A 79 14.98 -7.79 11.01
C GLU A 79 13.57 -7.18 11.13
N ARG A 80 13.47 -5.85 11.22
CA ARG A 80 12.19 -5.13 11.31
C ARG A 80 11.35 -5.25 10.02
N THR A 81 11.94 -4.98 8.86
CA THR A 81 11.27 -5.10 7.55
C THR A 81 10.82 -6.53 7.25
N SER A 82 11.60 -7.53 7.65
CA SER A 82 11.23 -8.95 7.52
C SER A 82 10.03 -9.33 8.40
N GLN A 83 9.97 -8.81 9.63
CA GLN A 83 8.82 -9.02 10.53
C GLN A 83 7.56 -8.36 9.99
N THR A 84 7.65 -7.15 9.44
CA THR A 84 6.53 -6.48 8.78
C THR A 84 6.02 -7.27 7.57
N SER A 85 6.93 -7.72 6.70
CA SER A 85 6.56 -8.54 5.53
C SER A 85 5.86 -9.84 5.94
N SER A 86 6.37 -10.49 6.99
CA SER A 86 5.77 -11.71 7.54
C SER A 86 4.37 -11.49 8.10
N ARG A 87 4.16 -10.37 8.83
CA ARG A 87 2.84 -10.01 9.36
C ARG A 87 1.85 -9.72 8.24
N PHE A 88 2.27 -8.96 7.23
CA PHE A 88 1.43 -8.65 6.06
C PHE A 88 1.03 -9.92 5.29
N MET A 89 1.97 -10.84 5.06
CA MET A 89 1.68 -12.14 4.45
C MET A 89 0.67 -12.94 5.28
N GLN A 90 0.87 -13.03 6.60
CA GLN A 90 -0.07 -13.74 7.48
C GLN A 90 -1.46 -13.12 7.45
N GLN A 91 -1.56 -11.79 7.41
CA GLN A 91 -2.82 -11.07 7.30
C GLN A 91 -3.51 -11.39 5.97
N SER A 92 -2.80 -11.30 4.84
CA SER A 92 -3.34 -11.64 3.52
C SER A 92 -3.85 -13.09 3.43
N LEU A 93 -3.14 -14.03 4.07
CA LEU A 93 -3.54 -15.43 4.13
C LEU A 93 -4.78 -15.65 5.00
N ARG A 94 -4.94 -14.89 6.08
CA ARG A 94 -6.15 -14.94 6.94
C ARG A 94 -7.36 -14.41 6.17
N GLU A 95 -7.22 -13.26 5.53
CA GLU A 95 -8.26 -12.64 4.71
C GLU A 95 -8.69 -13.55 3.54
N SER A 96 -7.74 -14.28 2.95
CA SER A 96 -8.04 -15.28 1.92
C SER A 96 -8.79 -16.51 2.45
N LYS A 97 -8.60 -16.89 3.72
CA LYS A 97 -9.23 -18.07 4.34
C LYS A 97 -10.59 -17.75 4.95
N GLU A 98 -10.75 -16.60 5.57
CA GLU A 98 -11.98 -16.17 6.25
C GLU A 98 -12.95 -15.47 5.30
N LYS A 99 -13.48 -16.18 4.30
CA LYS A 99 -14.60 -15.75 3.42
C LYS A 99 -14.56 -14.29 2.90
N GLY A 100 -13.38 -13.72 2.70
CA GLY A 100 -13.17 -12.45 1.99
C GLY A 100 -12.73 -11.29 2.88
N ASN A 101 -11.90 -10.41 2.33
CA ASN A 101 -11.46 -9.18 2.98
C ASN A 101 -12.59 -8.12 3.05
N ALA A 102 -12.39 -7.06 3.84
CA ALA A 102 -13.35 -5.98 4.01
C ALA A 102 -13.80 -5.38 2.65
N GLN A 103 -12.87 -5.27 1.70
CA GLN A 103 -13.14 -4.79 0.34
C GLN A 103 -14.16 -5.68 -0.39
N ALA A 104 -13.99 -7.00 -0.37
CA ALA A 104 -14.91 -7.94 -1.01
C ALA A 104 -16.31 -7.91 -0.37
N SER A 105 -16.38 -7.81 0.97
CA SER A 105 -17.64 -7.70 1.70
C SER A 105 -18.41 -6.42 1.35
N VAL A 106 -17.69 -5.28 1.28
CA VAL A 106 -18.28 -3.99 0.88
C VAL A 106 -18.72 -4.01 -0.59
N ALA A 107 -17.89 -4.52 -1.50
CA ALA A 107 -18.25 -4.63 -2.92
C ALA A 107 -19.50 -5.49 -3.13
N LYS A 108 -19.60 -6.63 -2.42
CA LYS A 108 -20.78 -7.49 -2.43
C LYS A 108 -22.01 -6.74 -1.92
N SER A 109 -21.89 -6.05 -0.79
CA SER A 109 -22.99 -5.28 -0.21
C SER A 109 -23.44 -4.11 -1.10
N LEU A 110 -22.51 -3.45 -1.81
CA LEU A 110 -22.82 -2.40 -2.78
C LEU A 110 -23.58 -2.96 -3.99
N SER A 111 -23.18 -4.14 -4.48
CA SER A 111 -23.89 -4.84 -5.55
C SER A 111 -25.30 -5.27 -5.10
N GLU A 112 -25.43 -5.83 -3.90
CA GLU A 112 -26.73 -6.22 -3.32
C GLU A 112 -27.64 -5.00 -3.12
N LEU A 113 -27.08 -3.87 -2.68
CA LEU A 113 -27.83 -2.62 -2.57
C LEU A 113 -28.36 -2.19 -3.94
N ARG A 114 -27.52 -2.24 -4.98
CA ARG A 114 -27.93 -1.92 -6.36
C ARG A 114 -29.09 -2.81 -6.82
N THR A 115 -28.99 -4.13 -6.67
CA THR A 115 -30.08 -5.06 -7.03
C THR A 115 -31.36 -4.76 -6.24
N THR A 116 -31.24 -4.57 -4.92
CA THR A 116 -32.39 -4.26 -4.06
C THR A 116 -33.06 -2.94 -4.47
N MET A 117 -32.27 -1.94 -4.89
CA MET A 117 -32.80 -0.68 -5.40
C MET A 117 -33.45 -0.82 -6.79
N GLU A 118 -32.89 -1.62 -7.70
CA GLU A 118 -33.49 -1.93 -9.00
C GLU A 118 -34.85 -2.64 -8.85
N ASP A 119 -34.98 -3.53 -7.86
CA ASP A 119 -36.25 -4.20 -7.52
C ASP A 119 -37.29 -3.26 -6.91
N LEU A 120 -36.84 -2.20 -6.24
CA LEU A 120 -37.67 -1.17 -5.59
C LEU A 120 -38.00 0.02 -6.51
N ALA A 121 -37.29 0.18 -7.62
CA ALA A 121 -37.55 1.25 -8.58
C ALA A 121 -38.87 0.98 -9.34
N PRO A 122 -39.73 2.01 -9.54
CA PRO A 122 -40.91 1.86 -10.38
C PRO A 122 -40.47 1.52 -11.81
N LYS A 123 -40.91 0.38 -12.34
CA LYS A 123 -40.63 0.01 -13.74
C LYS A 123 -41.41 0.93 -14.68
N ASP A 124 -40.74 1.49 -15.68
CA ASP A 124 -41.39 2.25 -16.74
C ASP A 124 -42.45 1.38 -17.42
N GLU A 125 -43.71 1.83 -17.39
CA GLU A 125 -44.82 1.08 -17.97
C GLU A 125 -44.62 0.87 -19.47
N THR A 126 -44.69 -0.38 -19.91
CA THR A 126 -44.82 -0.68 -21.34
C THR A 126 -46.17 -0.20 -21.87
N PHE A 127 -46.27 0.12 -23.16
CA PHE A 127 -47.52 0.58 -23.80
C PHE A 127 -48.71 -0.38 -23.57
N ALA A 128 -48.44 -1.67 -23.41
CA ALA A 128 -49.44 -2.70 -23.08
C ALA A 128 -49.92 -2.65 -21.61
N GLU A 129 -49.06 -2.30 -20.66
CA GLU A 129 -49.43 -2.13 -19.25
C GLU A 129 -50.23 -0.85 -19.01
N LYS A 130 -49.91 0.19 -19.77
CA LYS A 130 -50.65 1.46 -19.81
C LYS A 130 -52.07 1.31 -20.37
N ALA A 131 -52.28 0.34 -21.27
CA ALA A 131 -53.60 -0.03 -21.77
C ALA A 131 -54.38 -0.91 -20.76
N LEU A 132 -53.69 -1.70 -19.93
CA LEU A 132 -54.28 -2.51 -18.87
C LEU A 132 -54.58 -1.75 -17.56
N SER A 133 -54.01 -0.55 -17.36
CA SER A 133 -54.26 0.28 -16.18
C SER A 133 -55.68 0.88 -16.13
N PHE A 134 -56.40 0.84 -17.26
CA PHE A 134 -57.81 1.25 -17.38
C PHE A 134 -58.82 0.23 -16.81
N LEU A 135 -58.37 -0.95 -16.37
CA LEU A 135 -59.23 -1.97 -15.75
C LEU A 135 -59.51 -1.64 -14.27
N PRO A 136 -60.79 -1.49 -13.86
CA PRO A 136 -61.13 -1.19 -12.47
C PRO A 136 -60.71 -2.35 -11.54
N GLY A 137 -59.76 -2.08 -10.63
CA GLY A 137 -59.33 -3.02 -9.58
C GLY A 137 -57.84 -3.40 -9.57
N ARG A 138 -57.03 -2.97 -10.55
CA ARG A 138 -55.58 -3.24 -10.58
C ARG A 138 -54.78 -2.06 -10.00
N ASN A 139 -54.69 -1.97 -8.68
CA ASN A 139 -53.90 -0.91 -8.03
C ASN A 139 -52.40 -1.21 -8.14
N LEU A 140 -51.76 -0.70 -9.20
CA LEU A 140 -50.30 -0.72 -9.39
C LEU A 140 -49.55 -0.12 -8.16
N ALA A 141 -50.08 0.96 -7.59
CA ALA A 141 -49.58 1.55 -6.36
C ALA A 141 -49.57 0.55 -5.17
N LYS A 142 -50.65 -0.23 -4.97
CA LYS A 142 -50.70 -1.25 -3.90
C LYS A 142 -49.67 -2.38 -4.11
N ARG A 143 -49.34 -2.72 -5.35
CA ARG A 143 -48.30 -3.73 -5.66
C ARG A 143 -46.91 -3.16 -5.39
N TYR A 144 -46.67 -1.92 -5.79
CA TYR A 144 -45.44 -1.18 -5.50
C TYR A 144 -45.20 -1.08 -3.98
N PHE A 145 -46.20 -0.67 -3.20
CA PHE A 145 -46.10 -0.58 -1.73
C PHE A 145 -45.87 -1.93 -1.06
N ARG A 146 -46.53 -3.00 -1.52
CA ARG A 146 -46.32 -4.35 -0.98
C ARG A 146 -44.89 -4.83 -1.22
N ASN A 147 -44.33 -4.54 -2.39
CA ASN A 147 -42.94 -4.86 -2.70
C ASN A 147 -41.96 -4.00 -1.88
N PHE A 148 -42.30 -2.74 -1.61
CA PHE A 148 -41.49 -1.87 -0.76
C PHE A 148 -41.47 -2.36 0.70
N GLU A 149 -42.63 -2.63 1.28
CA GLU A 149 -42.77 -3.15 2.64
C GLU A 149 -42.04 -4.50 2.78
N SER A 150 -42.12 -5.39 1.78
CA SER A 150 -41.41 -6.67 1.82
C SER A 150 -39.88 -6.57 1.69
N ASN A 151 -39.37 -5.49 1.09
CA ASN A 151 -37.94 -5.31 0.82
C ASN A 151 -37.25 -4.31 1.78
N GLN A 152 -38.00 -3.66 2.67
CA GLN A 152 -37.45 -2.71 3.64
C GLN A 152 -36.45 -3.39 4.60
N ASP A 153 -36.81 -4.55 5.14
CA ASP A 153 -35.92 -5.32 6.02
C ASP A 153 -34.62 -5.73 5.31
N GLN A 154 -34.71 -6.09 4.02
CA GLN A 154 -33.54 -6.42 3.19
C GLN A 154 -32.67 -5.19 2.95
N LEU A 155 -33.26 -4.03 2.67
CA LEU A 155 -32.55 -2.77 2.51
C LEU A 155 -31.80 -2.39 3.80
N ASP A 156 -32.46 -2.46 4.95
CA ASP A 156 -31.86 -2.13 6.26
C ASP A 156 -30.71 -3.10 6.61
N GLN A 157 -30.85 -4.39 6.29
CA GLN A 157 -29.77 -5.37 6.45
C GLN A 157 -28.54 -5.03 5.59
N VAL A 158 -28.76 -4.68 4.31
CA VAL A 158 -27.68 -4.29 3.39
C VAL A 158 -27.01 -2.99 3.86
N LEU A 159 -27.77 -1.99 4.28
CA LEU A 159 -27.22 -0.74 4.83
C LEU A 159 -26.41 -0.98 6.12
N GLY A 160 -26.87 -1.87 6.98
CA GLY A 160 -26.12 -2.30 8.16
C GLY A 160 -24.82 -3.02 7.80
N ALA A 161 -24.83 -3.88 6.77
CA ALA A 161 -23.63 -4.54 6.26
C ALA A 161 -22.62 -3.55 5.66
N LEU A 162 -23.12 -2.57 4.89
CA LEU A 162 -22.31 -1.48 4.34
C LEU A 162 -21.65 -0.62 5.43
N SER A 163 -22.39 -0.27 6.49
CA SER A 163 -21.84 0.51 7.62
C SER A 163 -20.71 -0.25 8.32
N ARG A 164 -20.93 -1.54 8.64
CA ARG A 164 -19.87 -2.38 9.24
C ARG A 164 -18.67 -2.53 8.31
N GLY A 165 -18.92 -2.71 7.02
CA GLY A 165 -17.88 -2.78 6.00
C GLY A 165 -17.04 -1.50 5.94
N GLN A 166 -17.69 -0.33 5.97
CA GLN A 166 -17.03 0.96 6.02
C GLN A 166 -16.18 1.14 7.27
N GLU A 167 -16.68 0.74 8.44
CA GLU A 167 -15.92 0.78 9.70
C GLU A 167 -14.67 -0.12 9.64
N MET A 168 -14.78 -1.33 9.06
CA MET A 168 -13.64 -2.20 8.84
C MET A 168 -12.61 -1.54 7.90
N LEU A 169 -13.04 -0.99 6.77
CA LEU A 169 -12.13 -0.28 5.83
C LEU A 169 -11.43 0.92 6.50
N GLN A 170 -12.11 1.64 7.39
CA GLN A 170 -11.51 2.76 8.14
C GLN A 170 -10.44 2.28 9.11
N LYS A 171 -10.72 1.19 9.83
CA LYS A 171 -9.76 0.56 10.73
C LYS A 171 -8.54 0.05 9.95
N ASP A 172 -8.76 -0.65 8.84
CA ASP A 172 -7.70 -1.17 7.99
C ASP A 172 -6.81 -0.04 7.45
N ASN A 173 -7.39 1.09 7.03
CA ASN A 173 -6.61 2.26 6.60
C ASN A 173 -5.77 2.86 7.73
N ALA A 174 -6.30 2.91 8.96
CA ALA A 174 -5.53 3.38 10.11
C ALA A 174 -4.32 2.46 10.40
N GLU A 175 -4.52 1.14 10.32
CA GLU A 175 -3.44 0.16 10.49
C GLU A 175 -2.40 0.26 9.37
N LEU A 176 -2.84 0.33 8.10
CA LEU A 176 -1.97 0.52 6.94
C LEU A 176 -1.15 1.81 7.06
N SER A 177 -1.75 2.91 7.50
CA SER A 177 -1.05 4.19 7.68
C SER A 177 0.05 4.12 8.75
N VAL A 178 -0.16 3.37 9.82
CA VAL A 178 0.88 3.11 10.84
C VAL A 178 2.02 2.29 10.22
N GLU A 179 1.71 1.21 9.52
CA GLU A 179 2.72 0.33 8.93
C GLU A 179 3.52 1.03 7.83
N ARG A 180 2.86 1.83 6.96
CA ARG A 180 3.52 2.64 5.93
C ARG A 180 4.49 3.66 6.52
N ARG A 181 4.15 4.29 7.65
CA ARG A 181 5.08 5.17 8.37
C ARG A 181 6.30 4.41 8.89
N GLY A 182 6.09 3.22 9.43
CA GLY A 182 7.19 2.33 9.81
C GLY A 182 8.10 2.02 8.61
N LEU A 183 7.55 1.52 7.52
CA LEU A 183 8.30 1.23 6.28
C LEU A 183 9.06 2.45 5.75
N TRP A 184 8.49 3.65 5.86
CA TRP A 184 9.16 4.89 5.45
C TRP A 184 10.40 5.18 6.31
N GLU A 185 10.32 5.00 7.62
CA GLU A 185 11.47 5.11 8.52
C GLU A 185 12.54 4.05 8.21
N ASP A 186 12.12 2.81 7.95
CA ASP A 186 13.01 1.72 7.50
C ASP A 186 13.74 2.07 6.21
N LEU A 187 13.02 2.60 5.21
CA LEU A 187 13.59 3.05 3.94
C LEU A 187 14.65 4.14 4.16
N GLY A 188 14.39 5.11 5.02
CA GLY A 188 15.39 6.12 5.37
C GLY A 188 16.65 5.53 6.01
N ALA A 189 16.51 4.51 6.87
CA ALA A 189 17.67 3.82 7.44
C ALA A 189 18.43 2.97 6.42
N LEU A 190 17.72 2.28 5.51
CA LEU A 190 18.33 1.51 4.43
C LEU A 190 19.04 2.44 3.43
N GLN A 191 18.47 3.61 3.13
CA GLN A 191 19.09 4.60 2.26
C GLN A 191 20.42 5.12 2.82
N LYS A 192 20.47 5.43 4.11
CA LYS A 192 21.73 5.80 4.79
C LYS A 192 22.78 4.69 4.69
N ALA A 193 22.35 3.44 4.82
CA ALA A 193 23.24 2.29 4.67
C ALA A 193 23.74 2.14 3.23
N ALA A 194 22.87 2.28 2.23
CA ALA A 194 23.25 2.23 0.82
C ALA A 194 24.25 3.35 0.48
N TYR A 195 24.01 4.58 0.93
CA TYR A 195 24.92 5.71 0.75
C TYR A 195 26.28 5.45 1.40
N LEU A 196 26.29 4.98 2.65
CA LEU A 196 27.52 4.62 3.36
C LEU A 196 28.30 3.52 2.64
N LEU A 197 27.62 2.47 2.15
CA LEU A 197 28.27 1.37 1.45
C LEU A 197 28.86 1.79 0.10
N ASN A 198 28.21 2.71 -0.62
CA ASN A 198 28.78 3.32 -1.84
C ASN A 198 30.08 4.07 -1.51
N LEU A 199 30.05 4.92 -0.47
CA LEU A 199 31.25 5.64 -0.03
C LEU A 199 32.37 4.70 0.40
N LEU A 200 32.03 3.62 1.11
CA LEU A 200 33.00 2.60 1.52
C LEU A 200 33.61 1.89 0.31
N ASP A 201 32.84 1.59 -0.73
CA ASP A 201 33.36 1.00 -1.98
C ASP A 201 34.42 1.92 -2.60
N ASP A 202 34.04 3.17 -2.87
CA ASP A 202 34.90 4.17 -3.53
C ASP A 202 36.18 4.45 -2.73
N ARG A 203 36.06 4.56 -1.41
CA ARG A 203 37.20 4.82 -0.51
C ARG A 203 38.11 3.61 -0.39
N THR A 204 37.55 2.41 -0.33
CA THR A 204 38.33 1.16 -0.27
C THR A 204 39.14 0.99 -1.54
N VAL A 205 38.57 1.26 -2.72
CA VAL A 205 39.28 1.23 -4.00
C VAL A 205 40.46 2.21 -3.99
N ARG A 206 40.20 3.49 -3.68
CA ARG A 206 41.25 4.52 -3.62
C ARG A 206 42.36 4.18 -2.61
N ARG A 207 41.98 3.64 -1.45
CA ARG A 207 42.95 3.28 -0.41
C ARG A 207 43.80 2.09 -0.80
N ALA A 208 43.22 1.07 -1.47
CA ALA A 208 43.97 -0.07 -1.99
C ALA A 208 45.00 0.36 -3.04
N GLU A 209 44.62 1.26 -3.96
CA GLU A 209 45.55 1.84 -4.94
C GLU A 209 46.70 2.59 -4.27
N GLN A 210 46.41 3.38 -3.24
CA GLN A 210 47.42 4.10 -2.47
C GLN A 210 48.38 3.14 -1.74
N LEU A 211 47.86 2.11 -1.06
CA LEU A 211 48.68 1.10 -0.38
C LEU A 211 49.61 0.37 -1.37
N ARG A 212 49.13 0.08 -2.58
CA ARG A 212 49.93 -0.53 -3.64
C ARG A 212 51.06 0.41 -4.09
N ALA A 213 50.77 1.70 -4.25
CA ALA A 213 51.79 2.71 -4.56
C ALA A 213 52.82 2.92 -3.44
N GLU A 214 52.41 2.73 -2.17
CA GLU A 214 53.29 2.74 -1.00
C GLU A 214 54.16 1.46 -0.87
N GLY A 215 54.02 0.49 -1.78
CA GLY A 215 54.75 -0.79 -1.75
C GLY A 215 54.16 -1.84 -0.80
N LYS A 216 52.97 -1.59 -0.24
CA LYS A 216 52.25 -2.49 0.67
C LYS A 216 51.27 -3.37 -0.12
N ALA A 217 51.80 -4.17 -1.04
CA ALA A 217 50.98 -4.99 -1.95
C ALA A 217 50.05 -5.96 -1.21
N GLN A 218 50.52 -6.58 -0.12
CA GLN A 218 49.71 -7.52 0.67
C GLN A 218 48.51 -6.84 1.34
N ASP A 219 48.69 -5.63 1.87
CA ASP A 219 47.61 -4.86 2.51
C ASP A 219 46.59 -4.40 1.46
N ALA A 220 47.06 -3.96 0.29
CA ALA A 220 46.20 -3.59 -0.84
C ALA A 220 45.35 -4.78 -1.31
N ASP A 221 45.95 -5.95 -1.47
CA ASP A 221 45.25 -7.16 -1.90
C ASP A 221 44.20 -7.61 -0.87
N ALA A 222 44.45 -7.43 0.43
CA ALA A 222 43.47 -7.70 1.49
C ALA A 222 42.29 -6.71 1.45
N MET A 223 42.55 -5.42 1.21
CA MET A 223 41.50 -4.42 1.04
C MET A 223 40.60 -4.76 -0.16
N GLU A 224 41.17 -5.21 -1.29
CA GLU A 224 40.40 -5.58 -2.48
C GLU A 224 39.65 -6.91 -2.33
N ARG A 225 40.28 -7.93 -1.73
CA ARG A 225 39.72 -9.27 -1.66
C ARG A 225 38.71 -9.45 -0.53
N ASP A 226 38.96 -8.83 0.62
CA ASP A 226 38.17 -9.08 1.82
C ASP A 226 37.21 -7.91 2.08
N VAL A 227 37.74 -6.68 2.17
CA VAL A 227 36.93 -5.50 2.50
C VAL A 227 35.98 -5.15 1.36
N LEU A 228 36.50 -4.93 0.15
CA LEU A 228 35.71 -4.51 -0.99
C LEU A 228 34.66 -5.56 -1.38
N PHE A 229 35.01 -6.85 -1.29
CA PHE A 229 34.05 -7.94 -1.49
C PHE A 229 32.90 -7.87 -0.47
N ALA A 230 33.21 -7.74 0.82
CA ALA A 230 32.20 -7.64 1.87
C ALA A 230 31.31 -6.39 1.73
N VAL A 231 31.89 -5.24 1.35
CA VAL A 231 31.14 -4.00 1.07
C VAL A 231 30.16 -4.22 -0.08
N ARG A 232 30.63 -4.78 -1.21
CA ARG A 232 29.81 -5.00 -2.41
C ARG A 232 28.69 -6.00 -2.18
N GLN A 233 28.99 -7.09 -1.49
CA GLN A 233 27.97 -8.08 -1.11
C GLN A 233 26.90 -7.41 -0.24
N ARG A 234 27.31 -6.66 0.79
CA ARG A 234 26.34 -5.98 1.65
C ARG A 234 25.54 -4.91 0.91
N ARG A 235 26.16 -4.20 -0.03
CA ARG A 235 25.49 -3.20 -0.87
C ARG A 235 24.38 -3.84 -1.69
N GLN A 236 24.64 -5.00 -2.29
CA GLN A 236 23.63 -5.76 -3.02
C GLN A 236 22.49 -6.20 -2.11
N ASP A 237 22.80 -6.76 -0.93
CA ASP A 237 21.76 -7.14 0.05
C ASP A 237 20.86 -5.95 0.42
N VAL A 238 21.46 -4.78 0.66
CA VAL A 238 20.73 -3.54 1.02
C VAL A 238 19.87 -3.07 -0.14
N ALA A 239 20.36 -3.10 -1.38
CA ALA A 239 19.58 -2.71 -2.56
C ALA A 239 18.33 -3.60 -2.73
N THR A 240 18.49 -4.92 -2.63
CA THR A 240 17.37 -5.87 -2.69
C THR A 240 16.37 -5.61 -1.55
N GLN A 241 16.86 -5.35 -0.33
CA GLN A 241 15.98 -5.03 0.79
C GLN A 241 15.22 -3.71 0.57
N ILE A 242 15.84 -2.70 -0.05
CA ILE A 242 15.16 -1.45 -0.43
C ILE A 242 14.05 -1.76 -1.43
N ALA A 243 14.33 -2.51 -2.50
CA ALA A 243 13.32 -2.87 -3.52
C ALA A 243 12.10 -3.55 -2.92
N VAL A 244 12.29 -4.57 -2.09
CA VAL A 244 11.19 -5.27 -1.41
C VAL A 244 10.40 -4.33 -0.49
N THR A 245 11.11 -3.45 0.23
CA THR A 245 10.48 -2.52 1.19
C THR A 245 9.68 -1.43 0.46
N VAL A 246 10.20 -0.88 -0.64
CA VAL A 246 9.48 0.07 -1.50
C VAL A 246 8.25 -0.60 -2.10
N GLN A 247 8.38 -1.83 -2.61
CA GLN A 247 7.25 -2.56 -3.18
C GLN A 247 6.14 -2.77 -2.15
N ALA A 248 6.49 -3.13 -0.91
CA ALA A 248 5.53 -3.25 0.18
C ALA A 248 4.85 -1.91 0.47
N TYR A 249 5.63 -0.82 0.56
CA TYR A 249 5.11 0.53 0.81
C TYR A 249 4.10 1.00 -0.26
N LEU A 250 4.43 0.80 -1.54
CA LEU A 250 3.56 1.18 -2.66
C LEU A 250 2.30 0.32 -2.72
N SER A 251 2.44 -0.98 -2.49
CA SER A 251 1.30 -1.92 -2.47
C SER A 251 0.30 -1.55 -1.38
N MET A 252 0.78 -1.19 -0.19
CA MET A 252 -0.06 -0.69 0.90
C MET A 252 -0.79 0.61 0.51
N GLY A 253 -0.11 1.51 -0.21
CA GLY A 253 -0.72 2.74 -0.72
C GLY A 253 -1.90 2.47 -1.66
N LEU A 254 -1.76 1.51 -2.59
CA LEU A 254 -2.88 1.13 -3.46
C LEU A 254 -4.07 0.54 -2.69
N ILE A 255 -3.81 -0.27 -1.65
CA ILE A 255 -4.87 -0.85 -0.82
C ILE A 255 -5.60 0.26 -0.07
N GLU A 256 -4.86 1.22 0.51
CA GLU A 256 -5.41 2.38 1.22
C GLU A 256 -6.30 3.25 0.29
N ASP A 257 -5.85 3.50 -0.93
CA ASP A 257 -6.61 4.24 -1.94
C ASP A 257 -7.89 3.51 -2.35
N ASN A 258 -7.81 2.20 -2.58
CA ASN A 258 -8.98 1.38 -2.90
C ASN A 258 -9.99 1.36 -1.75
N ASN A 259 -9.52 1.22 -0.50
CA ASN A 259 -10.36 1.30 0.69
C ASN A 259 -11.07 2.67 0.78
N THR A 260 -10.34 3.75 0.51
CA THR A 260 -10.90 5.11 0.52
C THR A 260 -11.98 5.28 -0.54
N LYS A 261 -11.76 4.81 -1.77
CA LYS A 261 -12.75 4.83 -2.85
C LYS A 261 -14.00 4.02 -2.49
N LEU A 262 -13.84 2.86 -1.86
CA LEU A 262 -14.96 2.04 -1.41
C LEU A 262 -15.76 2.74 -0.31
N GLN A 263 -15.10 3.35 0.69
CA GLN A 263 -15.78 4.14 1.73
C GLN A 263 -16.61 5.28 1.11
N GLN A 264 -16.05 6.00 0.13
CA GLN A 264 -16.78 7.03 -0.62
C GLN A 264 -17.96 6.45 -1.41
N GLY A 265 -17.80 5.24 -1.98
CA GLY A 265 -18.87 4.48 -2.62
C GLY A 265 -20.02 4.20 -1.68
N VAL A 266 -19.72 3.70 -0.48
CA VAL A 266 -20.71 3.44 0.59
C VAL A 266 -21.45 4.71 0.99
N GLU A 267 -20.72 5.79 1.24
CA GLU A 267 -21.32 7.06 1.67
C GLU A 267 -22.25 7.64 0.59
N ARG A 268 -21.81 7.62 -0.68
CA ARG A 268 -22.66 8.04 -1.82
C ARG A 268 -23.91 7.16 -1.93
N ALA A 269 -23.75 5.85 -1.81
CA ALA A 269 -24.85 4.91 -1.91
C ALA A 269 -25.91 5.17 -0.83
N ARG A 270 -25.47 5.35 0.42
CA ARG A 270 -26.32 5.58 1.60
C ARG A 270 -26.98 6.95 1.57
N THR A 271 -26.26 8.02 1.25
CA THR A 271 -26.78 9.39 1.38
C THR A 271 -27.54 9.85 0.14
N THR A 272 -27.08 9.48 -1.06
CA THR A 272 -27.73 9.94 -2.31
C THR A 272 -28.80 8.96 -2.76
N THR A 273 -28.47 7.67 -2.87
CA THR A 273 -29.36 6.70 -3.54
C THR A 273 -30.53 6.30 -2.65
N VAL A 274 -30.29 6.06 -1.35
CA VAL A 274 -31.40 5.76 -0.40
C VAL A 274 -32.32 6.97 -0.23
N THR A 275 -31.77 8.19 -0.18
CA THR A 275 -32.59 9.41 -0.08
C THR A 275 -33.46 9.59 -1.31
N ALA A 276 -32.89 9.44 -2.51
CA ALA A 276 -33.65 9.50 -3.76
C ALA A 276 -34.77 8.44 -3.80
N LEU A 277 -34.48 7.21 -3.37
CA LEU A 277 -35.48 6.15 -3.28
C LEU A 277 -36.61 6.49 -2.30
N ARG A 278 -36.28 6.98 -1.09
CA ARG A 278 -37.27 7.40 -0.10
C ARG A 278 -38.15 8.53 -0.63
N THR A 279 -37.58 9.52 -1.32
CA THR A 279 -38.34 10.60 -1.95
C THR A 279 -39.26 10.09 -3.06
N ALA A 280 -38.78 9.16 -3.90
CA ALA A 280 -39.58 8.54 -4.95
C ALA A 280 -40.78 7.78 -4.36
N VAL A 281 -40.57 7.04 -3.26
CA VAL A 281 -41.64 6.33 -2.54
C VAL A 281 -42.67 7.29 -1.94
N ILE A 282 -42.23 8.37 -1.29
CA ILE A 282 -43.14 9.39 -0.75
C ILE A 282 -43.94 10.06 -1.87
N THR A 283 -43.30 10.37 -3.00
CA THR A 283 -43.98 11.00 -4.15
C THR A 283 -45.00 10.06 -4.79
N ALA A 284 -44.73 8.75 -4.82
CA ALA A 284 -45.69 7.75 -5.29
C ALA A 284 -46.89 7.53 -4.33
N GLN A 285 -46.84 8.04 -3.10
CA GLN A 285 -47.97 8.04 -2.15
C GLN A 285 -48.91 9.24 -2.35
N ALA A 286 -48.41 10.36 -2.89
CA ALA A 286 -49.14 11.61 -3.09
C ALA A 286 -50.02 11.58 -4.35
#